data_AF-A0A0L0FNP1-F1
#
_entry.id   AF-A0A0L0FNP1-F1
#
_cell.length_a   1.000
_cell.length_b   1.000
_cell.length_c   1.000
_cell.angle_alpha   90.00
_cell.angle_beta   90.00
_cell.angle_gamma   90.00
#
_symmetry.space_group_name_H-M   'P 1'
#
loop_
_entity.id
_entity.type
_entity.pdbx_description
1 polymer ?
#
loop_
_entity_poly.entity_id
_entity_poly.type
_entity_poly.pdbx_seq_one_letter_code
_entity_poly.pdbx_strand_id
1 'polypeptide(L)'
;MLAYAADALDVNRLRNRAIQVLIGGGLLIWYFTPEDEHKPKEISYKEFKVTLLKHGDIDHVQVLNKTDVLLYIRKGRLGQDSYLRIHPEDDTGHIRSANHPEYTLSITDAEHFERTLEAEQRNLGLMPYEYLPVTYSNAVVIGAADVLKVLPTVGFLAIIFITYQRARGMGGGKTGPPGGMGGDGGASSIFKMNKSRATLHKPSEVKVKFADVAGCTEAKVEIMEFVNFLKHPEEYEKL
;
A
#
# COMPACT_ATOMS: atom_id res chain seq x y z
N MET A 1 4.08 10.44 47.24
CA MET A 1 4.52 9.61 46.09
C MET A 1 3.38 9.05 45.22
N LEU A 2 2.14 8.92 45.71
CA LEU A 2 1.04 8.32 44.92
C LEU A 2 0.39 9.26 43.87
N ALA A 3 0.47 10.59 44.04
CA ALA A 3 -0.13 11.55 43.11
C ALA A 3 0.62 11.68 41.77
N TYR A 4 1.93 11.45 41.75
CA TYR A 4 2.77 11.59 40.55
C TYR A 4 2.59 10.43 39.55
N ALA A 5 2.21 9.25 40.02
CA ALA A 5 1.98 8.08 39.18
C ALA A 5 0.62 8.14 38.44
N ALA A 6 -0.39 8.76 39.05
CA ALA A 6 -1.71 8.96 38.42
C ALA A 6 -1.65 9.94 37.25
N ASP A 7 -0.88 11.03 37.41
CA ASP A 7 -0.70 12.08 36.40
C ASP A 7 0.10 11.56 35.18
N ALA A 8 1.15 10.76 35.43
CA ALA A 8 1.92 10.11 34.36
C ALA A 8 1.12 9.03 33.58
N LEU A 9 0.16 8.37 34.23
CA LEU A 9 -0.74 7.40 33.60
C LEU A 9 -1.75 8.09 32.67
N ASP A 10 -2.26 9.27 33.06
CA ASP A 10 -3.23 10.02 32.24
C ASP A 10 -2.55 10.68 31.03
N VAL A 11 -1.35 11.25 31.21
CA VAL A 11 -0.55 11.81 30.12
C VAL A 11 -0.17 10.72 29.10
N ASN A 12 0.18 9.51 29.53
CA ASN A 12 0.47 8.40 28.62
C ASN A 12 -0.78 7.89 27.88
N ARG A 13 -1.96 7.86 28.53
CA ARG A 13 -3.23 7.51 27.88
C ARG A 13 -3.65 8.58 26.86
N LEU A 14 -3.55 9.85 27.22
CA LEU A 14 -3.82 10.98 26.33
C LEU A 14 -2.88 10.99 25.13
N ARG A 15 -1.58 10.75 25.34
CA ARG A 15 -0.59 10.63 24.26
C ARG A 15 -0.89 9.46 23.32
N ASN A 16 -1.28 8.30 23.85
CA ASN A 16 -1.64 7.14 23.01
C ASN A 16 -2.92 7.36 22.22
N ARG A 17 -3.94 8.03 22.79
CA ARG A 17 -5.16 8.39 22.06
C ARG A 17 -4.89 9.45 21.00
N ALA A 18 -4.04 10.44 21.28
CA ALA A 18 -3.61 11.43 20.29
C ALA A 18 -2.86 10.76 19.12
N ILE A 19 -2.00 9.79 19.40
CA ILE A 19 -1.30 9.02 18.37
C ILE A 19 -2.29 8.20 17.53
N GLN A 20 -3.28 7.53 18.14
CA GLN A 20 -4.30 6.78 17.41
C GLN A 20 -5.18 7.67 16.52
N VAL A 21 -5.53 8.87 17.00
CA VAL A 21 -6.30 9.85 16.22
C VAL A 21 -5.47 10.42 15.08
N LEU A 22 -4.16 10.66 15.28
CA LEU A 22 -3.25 11.11 14.22
C LEU A 22 -3.02 10.03 13.16
N ILE A 23 -2.85 8.77 13.56
CA ILE A 23 -2.69 7.65 12.63
C ILE A 23 -4.00 7.39 11.86
N GLY A 24 -5.14 7.39 12.55
CA GLY A 24 -6.45 7.21 11.92
C GLY A 24 -6.84 8.37 11.01
N GLY A 25 -6.54 9.61 11.42
CA GLY A 25 -6.75 10.82 10.62
C GLY A 25 -5.85 10.85 9.39
N GLY A 26 -4.58 10.46 9.51
CA GLY A 26 -3.66 10.33 8.38
C GLY A 26 -4.09 9.24 7.38
N LEU A 27 -4.60 8.10 7.88
CA LEU A 27 -5.16 7.04 7.03
C LEU A 27 -6.46 7.47 6.34
N LEU A 28 -7.32 8.24 7.01
CA LEU A 28 -8.54 8.78 6.41
C LEU A 28 -8.23 9.85 5.35
N ILE A 29 -7.28 10.74 5.62
CA ILE A 29 -6.81 11.72 4.63
C ILE A 29 -6.18 11.01 3.44
N TRP A 30 -5.39 9.95 3.66
CA TRP A 30 -4.84 9.13 2.58
C TRP A 30 -5.93 8.40 1.77
N TYR A 31 -6.97 7.89 2.44
CA TYR A 31 -8.09 7.23 1.76
C TYR A 31 -8.98 8.22 1.00
N PHE A 32 -9.06 9.48 1.45
CA PHE A 32 -9.90 10.52 0.85
C PHE A 32 -9.14 11.52 -0.03
N THR A 33 -7.81 11.49 -0.11
CA THR A 33 -7.08 12.30 -1.09
C THR A 33 -7.41 11.77 -2.48
N PRO A 34 -8.15 12.52 -3.30
CA PRO A 34 -8.39 12.13 -4.68
C PRO A 34 -7.04 12.11 -5.39
N GLU A 35 -6.78 11.02 -6.10
CA GLU A 35 -5.60 10.84 -6.93
C GLU A 35 -5.85 11.57 -8.25
N ASP A 36 -5.88 12.90 -8.19
CA ASP A 36 -5.98 13.77 -9.37
C ASP A 36 -4.62 13.82 -10.06
N GLU A 37 -4.23 12.68 -10.63
CA GLU A 37 -3.10 12.59 -11.53
C GLU A 37 -3.63 12.92 -12.92
N HIS A 38 -3.44 14.17 -13.36
CA HIS A 38 -3.80 14.62 -14.71
C HIS A 38 -3.00 13.84 -15.76
N LYS A 39 -3.52 12.69 -16.18
CA LYS A 39 -2.90 11.87 -17.21
C LYS A 39 -3.12 12.52 -18.58
N PRO A 40 -2.06 12.68 -19.40
CA PRO A 40 -2.21 13.17 -20.76
C PRO A 40 -3.16 12.26 -21.55
N LYS A 41 -3.97 12.84 -22.43
CA LYS A 41 -4.97 12.06 -23.17
C LYS A 41 -4.27 11.15 -24.17
N GLU A 42 -4.59 9.85 -24.09
CA GLU A 42 -4.13 8.87 -25.07
C GLU A 42 -4.83 9.10 -26.42
N ILE A 43 -4.04 9.20 -27.50
CA ILE A 43 -4.53 9.32 -28.86
C ILE A 43 -3.87 8.29 -29.78
N SER A 44 -4.58 7.91 -30.85
CA SER A 44 -4.02 7.03 -31.88
C SER A 44 -3.07 7.79 -32.82
N TYR A 45 -2.10 7.10 -33.40
CA TYR A 45 -1.25 7.65 -34.47
C TYR A 45 -2.07 8.24 -35.64
N LYS A 46 -3.23 7.64 -35.96
CA LYS A 46 -4.13 8.16 -37.01
C LYS A 46 -4.73 9.52 -36.61
N GLU A 47 -5.13 9.65 -35.35
CA GLU A 47 -5.72 10.88 -34.80
C GLU A 47 -4.67 11.98 -34.70
N PHE A 48 -3.47 11.64 -34.22
CA PHE A 48 -2.30 12.51 -34.27
C PHE A 48 -2.05 13.06 -35.68
N LYS A 49 -2.00 12.17 -36.68
CA LYS A 49 -1.72 12.56 -38.07
C LYS A 49 -2.78 13.51 -38.63
N VAL A 50 -4.05 13.20 -38.44
CA VAL A 50 -5.15 13.94 -39.07
C VAL A 50 -5.40 15.27 -38.36
N THR A 51 -5.37 15.26 -37.03
CA THR A 51 -5.85 16.38 -36.21
C THR A 51 -4.72 17.30 -35.75
N LEU A 52 -3.53 16.76 -35.47
CA LEU A 52 -2.43 17.55 -34.89
C LEU A 52 -1.35 17.89 -35.92
N LEU A 53 -0.90 16.90 -36.68
CA LEU A 53 0.20 17.07 -37.64
C LEU A 53 -0.20 17.96 -38.82
N LYS A 54 -1.37 17.75 -39.41
CA LYS A 54 -1.86 18.56 -40.54
C LYS A 54 -2.09 20.03 -40.19
N HIS A 55 -2.50 20.30 -38.94
CA HIS A 55 -2.78 21.65 -38.49
C HIS A 55 -1.51 22.42 -38.09
N GLY A 56 -0.38 21.72 -37.93
CA GLY A 56 0.90 22.32 -37.54
C GLY A 56 0.91 22.85 -36.11
N ASP A 57 0.10 22.24 -35.23
CA ASP A 57 -0.13 22.75 -33.87
C ASP A 57 0.89 22.21 -32.84
N ILE A 58 1.75 21.29 -33.27
CA ILE A 58 2.78 20.66 -32.43
C ILE A 58 4.05 21.53 -32.44
N ASP A 59 4.64 21.71 -31.27
CA ASP A 59 5.92 22.39 -31.10
C ASP A 59 7.10 21.42 -31.26
N HIS A 60 7.09 20.35 -30.47
CA HIS A 60 8.09 19.30 -30.50
C HIS A 60 7.51 17.97 -30.01
N VAL A 61 8.22 16.89 -30.33
CA VAL A 61 7.82 15.53 -30.00
C VAL A 61 8.89 14.91 -29.10
N GLN A 62 8.49 14.33 -27.97
CA GLN A 62 9.40 13.66 -27.04
C GLN A 62 9.07 12.18 -26.93
N VAL A 63 9.99 11.32 -27.33
CA VAL A 63 9.85 9.87 -27.19
C VAL A 63 10.34 9.45 -25.81
N LEU A 64 9.41 9.00 -24.97
CA LEU A 64 9.63 8.47 -23.64
C LEU A 64 9.83 6.94 -23.71
N ASN A 65 10.94 6.45 -23.15
CA ASN A 65 11.22 5.02 -22.98
C ASN A 65 11.13 4.17 -24.27
N LYS A 66 11.19 4.81 -25.46
CA LYS A 66 10.99 4.20 -26.79
C LYS A 66 9.59 3.60 -27.03
N THR A 67 8.67 3.74 -26.07
CA THR A 67 7.32 3.15 -26.10
C THR A 67 6.24 4.20 -26.16
N ASP A 68 6.46 5.38 -25.59
CA ASP A 68 5.43 6.41 -25.50
C ASP A 68 5.97 7.71 -26.11
N VAL A 69 5.09 8.45 -26.76
CA VAL A 69 5.43 9.72 -27.40
C VAL A 69 4.58 10.80 -26.79
N LEU A 70 5.24 11.73 -26.11
CA LEU A 70 4.67 12.91 -25.50
C LEU A 70 4.65 14.04 -26.53
N LEU A 71 3.48 14.65 -26.70
CA LEU A 71 3.25 15.70 -27.66
C LEU A 71 3.07 17.04 -26.95
N TYR A 72 3.88 18.01 -27.35
CA TYR A 72 3.83 19.37 -26.83
C TYR A 72 3.17 20.29 -27.84
N ILE A 73 2.11 20.99 -27.43
CA ILE A 73 1.40 21.95 -28.26
C ILE A 73 2.09 23.31 -28.18
N ARG A 74 2.13 24.02 -29.31
CA ARG A 74 2.70 25.37 -29.38
C ARG A 74 1.89 26.33 -28.50
N LYS A 75 2.57 27.17 -27.72
CA LYS A 75 1.98 28.12 -26.74
C LYS A 75 0.85 29.00 -27.31
N GLY A 76 0.89 29.33 -28.60
CA GLY A 76 -0.14 30.14 -29.28
C GLY A 76 -1.43 29.39 -29.67
N ARG A 77 -1.47 28.06 -29.53
CA ARG A 77 -2.61 27.20 -29.89
C ARG A 77 -3.32 26.58 -28.68
N LEU A 78 -2.69 26.65 -27.49
CA LEU A 78 -3.20 26.17 -26.21
C LEU A 78 -4.53 26.79 -25.74
N GLY A 79 -4.99 27.87 -26.39
CA GLY A 79 -6.18 28.64 -26.00
C GLY A 79 -7.36 28.58 -26.97
N GLN A 80 -7.31 27.74 -28.01
CA GLN A 80 -8.48 27.55 -28.90
C GLN A 80 -9.50 26.62 -28.24
N ASP A 81 -10.80 26.96 -28.36
CA ASP A 81 -11.95 26.21 -27.79
C ASP A 81 -11.89 24.69 -28.07
N SER A 82 -11.33 24.30 -29.22
CA SER A 82 -11.17 22.91 -29.63
C SER A 82 -10.23 22.11 -28.72
N TYR A 83 -9.23 22.77 -28.13
CA TYR A 83 -8.26 22.16 -27.21
C TYR A 83 -8.72 22.30 -25.75
N LEU A 84 -9.42 23.39 -25.42
CA LEU A 84 -9.97 23.63 -24.08
C LEU A 84 -11.17 22.73 -23.75
N ARG A 85 -12.01 22.37 -24.73
CA ARG A 85 -13.21 21.52 -24.51
C ARG A 85 -12.93 20.04 -24.22
N ILE A 86 -11.70 19.59 -24.41
CA ILE A 86 -11.31 18.18 -24.20
C ILE A 86 -10.79 17.97 -22.77
N HIS A 87 -10.67 19.05 -21.99
CA HIS A 87 -10.23 19.00 -20.59
C HIS A 87 -11.39 19.53 -19.73
N PRO A 88 -11.85 18.79 -18.72
CA PRO A 88 -12.79 19.34 -17.76
C PRO A 88 -12.19 20.64 -17.21
N GLU A 89 -13.03 21.68 -17.15
CA GLU A 89 -12.67 22.98 -16.60
C GLU A 89 -12.21 22.82 -15.14
N ASP A 90 -10.91 22.84 -14.92
CA ASP A 90 -10.38 23.20 -13.61
C ASP A 90 -10.58 24.72 -13.46
N ASP A 91 -11.69 25.10 -12.82
CA ASP A 91 -12.14 26.46 -12.51
C ASP A 91 -11.25 27.18 -11.46
N THR A 92 -9.96 26.82 -11.42
CA THR A 92 -8.95 27.48 -10.61
C THR A 92 -7.97 28.16 -11.56
N GLY A 93 -8.00 29.49 -11.58
CA GLY A 93 -7.21 30.37 -12.44
C GLY A 93 -5.68 30.30 -12.25
N HIS A 94 -5.12 29.10 -12.20
CA HIS A 94 -3.70 28.84 -12.23
C HIS A 94 -3.22 28.93 -13.69
N ILE A 95 -2.20 29.78 -13.89
CA ILE A 95 -1.50 29.92 -15.16
C ILE A 95 -0.95 28.54 -15.54
N ARG A 96 -1.56 27.91 -16.55
CA ARG A 96 -1.13 26.62 -17.10
C ARG A 96 0.33 26.74 -17.52
N SER A 97 1.19 25.94 -16.89
CA SER A 97 2.60 25.88 -17.27
C SER A 97 2.68 25.27 -18.66
N ALA A 98 3.30 25.99 -19.59
CA ALA A 98 3.46 25.61 -21.00
C ALA A 98 4.40 24.41 -21.23
N ASN A 99 4.60 23.57 -20.21
CA ASN A 99 5.61 22.52 -20.16
C ASN A 99 5.01 21.15 -19.79
N HIS A 100 3.68 21.01 -19.84
CA HIS A 100 3.00 19.73 -19.64
C HIS A 100 2.66 19.09 -20.99
N PRO A 101 2.90 17.79 -21.16
CA PRO A 101 2.46 17.08 -22.35
C PRO A 101 0.93 16.97 -22.33
N GLU A 102 0.26 17.36 -23.41
CA GLU A 102 -1.21 17.36 -23.48
C GLU A 102 -1.75 16.06 -24.06
N TYR A 103 -0.99 15.45 -24.96
CA TYR A 103 -1.32 14.16 -25.57
C TYR A 103 -0.15 13.19 -25.43
N THR A 104 -0.52 11.93 -25.21
CA THR A 104 0.41 10.81 -25.28
C THR A 104 -0.08 9.84 -26.34
N LEU A 105 0.83 9.19 -27.04
CA LEU A 105 0.51 8.08 -27.92
C LEU A 105 1.52 6.96 -27.69
N SER A 106 1.05 5.74 -27.61
CA SER A 106 1.92 4.57 -27.48
C SER A 106 2.33 4.06 -28.85
N ILE A 107 3.63 3.88 -29.01
CA ILE A 107 4.31 3.35 -30.19
C ILE A 107 4.94 1.99 -29.89
N THR A 108 5.00 1.14 -30.91
CA THR A 108 5.68 -0.16 -30.81
C THR A 108 7.19 -0.01 -30.99
N ASP A 109 7.60 0.84 -31.93
CA ASP A 109 9.00 1.07 -32.28
C ASP A 109 9.23 2.55 -32.61
N ALA A 110 10.19 3.14 -31.93
CA ALA A 110 10.55 4.54 -32.10
C ALA A 110 11.24 4.83 -33.43
N GLU A 111 12.03 3.89 -33.96
CA GLU A 111 12.69 4.10 -35.25
C GLU A 111 11.66 4.09 -36.39
N HIS A 112 10.70 3.17 -36.34
CA HIS A 112 9.58 3.16 -37.28
C HIS A 112 8.74 4.43 -37.21
N PHE A 113 8.51 4.96 -36.01
CA PHE A 113 7.80 6.22 -35.82
C PHE A 113 8.51 7.40 -36.49
N GLU A 114 9.81 7.58 -36.25
CA GLU A 114 10.58 8.68 -36.87
C GLU A 114 10.54 8.64 -38.40
N ARG A 115 10.79 7.45 -38.97
CA ARG A 115 10.78 7.28 -40.44
C ARG A 115 9.41 7.57 -41.03
N THR A 116 8.33 7.15 -40.35
CA THR A 116 6.97 7.40 -40.81
C THR A 116 6.62 8.88 -40.67
N LEU A 117 7.03 9.52 -39.58
CA LEU A 117 6.83 10.95 -39.35
C LEU A 117 7.53 11.79 -40.43
N GLU A 118 8.80 11.51 -40.72
CA GLU A 118 9.56 12.19 -41.77
C GLU A 118 8.95 11.98 -43.17
N ALA A 119 8.44 10.79 -43.46
CA ALA A 119 7.76 10.52 -44.73
C ALA A 119 6.48 11.35 -44.86
N GLU A 120 5.69 11.45 -43.80
CA GLU A 120 4.46 12.24 -43.78
C GLU A 120 4.75 13.75 -43.84
N GLN A 121 5.79 14.23 -43.17
CA GLN A 121 6.22 15.62 -43.24
C GLN A 121 6.72 16.01 -44.64
N ARG A 122 7.43 15.10 -45.32
CA ARG A 122 7.77 15.26 -46.74
C ARG A 122 6.55 15.31 -47.63
N ASN A 123 5.54 14.45 -47.39
CA ASN A 123 4.29 14.47 -48.14
C ASN A 123 3.49 15.76 -47.94
N LEU A 124 3.63 16.40 -46.78
CA LEU A 124 3.06 17.72 -46.48
C LEU A 124 3.83 18.88 -47.13
N GLY A 125 4.94 18.59 -47.82
CA GLY A 125 5.76 19.60 -48.48
C GLY A 125 6.60 20.45 -47.51
N LEU A 126 6.77 19.99 -46.26
CA LEU A 126 7.58 20.68 -45.27
C LEU A 126 9.07 20.59 -45.65
N MET A 127 9.80 21.68 -45.47
CA MET A 127 11.25 21.67 -45.66
C MET A 127 11.96 21.04 -44.44
N PRO A 128 13.16 20.47 -44.59
CA PRO A 128 13.85 19.77 -43.50
C PRO A 128 14.07 20.60 -42.22
N TYR A 129 14.14 21.92 -42.31
CA TYR A 129 14.26 22.81 -41.15
C TYR A 129 12.92 23.10 -40.45
N GLU A 130 11.79 22.76 -41.09
CA GLU A 130 10.43 22.87 -40.55
C GLU A 130 9.99 21.53 -39.93
N TYR A 131 10.89 20.55 -39.88
CA TYR A 131 10.57 19.27 -39.30
C TYR A 131 10.40 19.37 -37.79
N LEU A 132 9.37 18.70 -37.27
CA LEU A 132 9.17 18.51 -35.85
C LEU A 132 10.41 17.82 -35.25
N PRO A 133 11.11 18.47 -34.31
CA PRO A 133 12.25 17.86 -33.66
C PRO A 133 11.78 16.72 -32.76
N VAL A 134 12.40 15.55 -32.93
CA VAL A 134 12.16 14.36 -32.11
C VAL A 134 13.26 14.28 -31.05
N THR A 135 12.87 14.32 -29.78
CA THR A 135 13.81 14.20 -28.65
C THR A 135 13.58 12.88 -27.93
N TYR A 136 14.65 12.09 -27.79
CA TYR A 136 14.60 10.88 -26.98
C TYR A 136 14.86 11.19 -25.52
N SER A 137 14.03 10.67 -24.63
CA SER A 137 14.24 10.82 -23.19
C SER A 137 13.82 9.56 -22.47
N ASN A 138 14.74 9.00 -21.69
CA ASN A 138 14.40 7.95 -20.74
C ASN A 138 14.21 8.66 -19.40
N ALA A 139 12.99 9.11 -19.14
CA ALA A 139 12.66 9.74 -17.87
C ALA A 139 11.78 8.80 -17.06
N VAL A 140 12.26 8.43 -15.88
CA VAL A 140 11.37 7.98 -14.81
C VAL A 140 10.77 9.25 -14.24
N VAL A 141 9.57 9.59 -14.69
CA VAL A 141 8.84 10.74 -14.16
C VAL A 141 8.30 10.32 -12.80
N ILE A 142 9.10 10.49 -11.75
CA ILE A 142 8.64 10.34 -10.38
C ILE A 142 7.90 11.63 -10.04
N GLY A 143 6.56 11.58 -10.10
CA GLY A 143 5.73 12.72 -9.74
C GLY A 143 5.87 13.08 -8.26
N ALA A 144 5.60 14.34 -7.91
CA ALA A 144 5.52 14.73 -6.51
C ALA A 144 4.46 13.91 -5.74
N ALA A 145 3.39 13.51 -6.43
CA ALA A 145 2.38 12.58 -5.92
C ALA A 145 2.96 11.17 -5.66
N ASP A 146 3.83 10.66 -6.54
CA ASP A 146 4.45 9.34 -6.37
C ASP A 146 5.41 9.30 -5.18
N VAL A 147 6.17 10.37 -4.94
CA VAL A 147 7.03 10.49 -3.75
C VAL A 147 6.18 10.44 -2.47
N LEU A 148 5.01 11.09 -2.48
CA LEU A 148 4.11 11.09 -1.33
C LEU A 148 3.55 9.69 -1.03
N LYS A 149 3.28 8.87 -2.07
CA LYS A 149 2.84 7.47 -1.92
C LYS A 149 3.90 6.56 -1.30
N VAL A 150 5.18 6.88 -1.48
CA VAL A 150 6.32 6.13 -0.91
C VAL A 150 6.59 6.53 0.56
N LEU A 151 6.05 7.66 1.03
CA LEU A 151 6.30 8.18 2.37
C LEU A 151 5.78 7.25 3.49
N PRO A 152 4.58 6.63 3.41
CA PRO A 152 4.11 5.68 4.44
C PRO A 152 4.98 4.42 4.53
N THR A 153 5.43 3.86 3.41
CA THR A 153 6.28 2.67 3.37
C THR A 153 7.67 2.97 3.91
N VAL A 154 8.28 4.09 3.49
CA VAL A 154 9.57 4.54 4.04
C VAL A 154 9.44 4.87 5.52
N GLY A 155 8.34 5.50 5.95
CA GLY A 155 8.05 5.78 7.36
C GLY A 155 7.91 4.52 8.21
N PHE A 156 7.22 3.50 7.72
CA PHE A 156 7.10 2.20 8.38
C PHE A 156 8.46 1.52 8.53
N LEU A 157 9.28 1.50 7.47
CA LEU A 157 10.64 0.98 7.51
C LEU A 157 11.55 1.78 8.45
N ALA A 158 11.40 3.10 8.50
CA ALA A 158 12.14 3.95 9.43
C ALA A 158 11.79 3.64 10.89
N ILE A 159 10.52 3.38 11.21
CA ILE A 159 10.08 2.97 12.56
C ILE A 159 10.69 1.61 12.95
N ILE A 160 10.67 0.62 12.04
CA ILE A 160 11.34 -0.67 12.24
C ILE A 160 12.84 -0.46 12.46
N PHE A 161 13.48 0.37 11.64
CA PHE A 161 14.91 0.61 11.73
C PHE A 161 15.31 1.33 13.02
N ILE A 162 14.53 2.30 13.47
CA ILE A 162 14.75 3.02 14.74
C ILE A 162 14.57 2.07 15.94
N THR A 163 13.53 1.23 15.94
CA THR A 163 13.32 0.24 17.02
C THR A 163 14.40 -0.85 17.00
N TYR A 164 14.86 -1.26 15.82
CA TYR A 164 15.97 -2.19 15.65
C TYR A 164 17.31 -1.63 16.16
N GLN A 165 17.62 -0.38 15.85
CA GLN A 165 18.83 0.28 16.36
C GLN A 165 18.78 0.48 17.87
N ARG A 166 17.61 0.81 18.43
CA ARG A 166 17.42 0.95 19.89
C ARG A 166 17.54 -0.39 20.63
N ALA A 167 17.07 -1.49 20.04
CA ALA A 167 17.22 -2.83 20.60
C ALA A 167 18.66 -3.36 20.57
N ARG A 168 19.54 -2.79 19.73
CA ARG A 168 20.97 -3.15 19.70
C ARG A 168 21.81 -2.42 20.75
N GLY A 169 21.32 -1.32 21.30
CA GLY A 169 22.00 -0.55 22.35
C GLY A 169 21.77 -1.03 23.78
N MET A 170 20.85 -1.97 24.01
CA MET A 170 20.57 -2.53 25.34
C MET A 170 20.37 -4.04 25.19
N GLY A 171 21.30 -4.80 25.77
CA GLY A 171 21.54 -6.20 25.45
C GLY A 171 20.31 -7.12 25.47
N GLY A 172 20.27 -8.02 24.50
CA GLY A 172 19.66 -9.33 24.63
C GLY A 172 18.17 -9.44 24.30
N GLY A 173 17.88 -9.80 23.05
CA GLY A 173 16.79 -10.72 22.71
C GLY A 173 15.39 -10.12 22.58
N LYS A 174 14.95 -9.93 21.34
CA LYS A 174 13.65 -10.38 20.79
C LYS A 174 13.55 -9.94 19.33
N THR A 175 14.04 -10.80 18.46
CA THR A 175 13.81 -10.78 17.01
C THR A 175 12.34 -11.10 16.74
N GLY A 176 11.56 -10.10 16.35
CA GLY A 176 10.19 -10.28 15.87
C GLY A 176 9.71 -9.05 15.10
N PRO A 177 8.82 -9.22 14.10
CA PRO A 177 8.22 -8.12 13.34
C PRO A 177 7.51 -7.11 14.27
N PRO A 178 7.28 -5.86 13.84
CA PRO A 178 6.80 -4.77 14.69
C PRO A 178 5.37 -5.03 15.20
N GLY A 179 5.29 -5.80 16.28
CA GLY A 179 4.05 -6.17 16.97
C GLY A 179 4.27 -6.30 18.47
N GLY A 180 5.28 -5.61 19.01
CA GLY A 180 5.68 -5.77 20.40
C GLY A 180 6.53 -4.62 20.93
N MET A 181 6.05 -3.38 20.79
CA MET A 181 6.50 -2.32 21.71
C MET A 181 5.89 -2.63 23.07
N GLY A 182 6.75 -2.92 24.05
CA GLY A 182 6.37 -3.17 25.43
C GLY A 182 5.47 -2.07 25.97
N GLY A 183 4.20 -2.40 26.06
CA GLY A 183 3.17 -1.66 26.76
C GLY A 183 2.32 -2.71 27.46
N ASP A 184 2.41 -2.73 28.77
CA ASP A 184 1.66 -3.61 29.64
C ASP A 184 0.16 -3.48 29.32
N GLY A 185 -0.45 -4.54 28.78
CA GLY A 185 -1.88 -4.61 28.48
C GLY A 185 -2.28 -4.41 27.01
N GLY A 186 -2.49 -5.52 26.28
CA GLY A 186 -3.27 -5.51 25.03
C GLY A 186 -2.84 -6.55 24.00
N ALA A 187 -1.64 -6.40 23.43
CA ALA A 187 -1.15 -7.26 22.35
C ALA A 187 -0.74 -8.68 22.82
N SER A 188 -0.48 -8.85 24.12
CA SER A 188 -0.17 -10.17 24.70
C SER A 188 -1.35 -11.13 24.71
N SER A 189 -2.58 -10.69 24.37
CA SER A 189 -3.78 -11.53 24.42
C SER A 189 -4.03 -12.31 23.13
N ILE A 190 -3.73 -11.71 21.97
CA ILE A 190 -3.93 -12.33 20.66
C ILE A 190 -2.93 -13.47 20.39
N PHE A 191 -1.75 -13.46 21.00
CA PHE A 191 -0.78 -14.57 20.94
C PHE A 191 -0.96 -15.62 22.06
N LYS A 192 -1.89 -15.41 23.01
CA LYS A 192 -2.21 -16.42 24.06
C LYS A 192 -3.22 -17.46 23.59
N MET A 193 -3.86 -17.26 22.44
CA MET A 193 -4.91 -18.11 21.89
C MET A 193 -4.45 -19.54 21.58
N ASN A 194 -3.14 -19.81 21.53
CA ASN A 194 -2.59 -21.13 21.20
C ASN A 194 -2.00 -21.88 22.41
N LYS A 195 -2.27 -21.44 23.64
CA LYS A 195 -1.91 -22.19 24.85
C LYS A 195 -3.07 -23.10 25.23
N SER A 196 -2.82 -24.40 25.34
CA SER A 196 -3.81 -25.38 25.81
C SER A 196 -4.49 -24.89 27.09
N ARG A 197 -5.83 -24.96 27.14
CA ARG A 197 -6.63 -24.70 28.34
C ARG A 197 -6.53 -25.84 29.37
N ALA A 198 -5.75 -26.89 29.07
CA ALA A 198 -5.56 -28.01 29.99
C ALA A 198 -4.89 -27.54 31.28
N THR A 199 -5.49 -27.92 32.39
CA THR A 199 -4.92 -27.75 33.73
C THR A 199 -4.43 -29.12 34.20
N LEU A 200 -3.19 -29.18 34.68
CA LEU A 200 -2.58 -30.44 35.12
C LEU A 200 -2.88 -30.62 36.61
N HIS A 201 -3.76 -31.57 36.94
CA HIS A 201 -4.11 -31.89 38.31
C HIS A 201 -3.18 -32.96 38.88
N LYS A 202 -2.67 -32.73 40.10
CA LYS A 202 -1.88 -33.72 40.83
C LYS A 202 -2.79 -34.74 41.52
N PRO A 203 -2.36 -36.00 41.71
CA PRO A 203 -3.17 -37.03 42.37
C PRO A 203 -3.57 -36.65 43.81
N SER A 204 -2.81 -35.78 44.46
CA SER A 204 -3.11 -35.26 45.81
C SER A 204 -4.28 -34.25 45.85
N GLU A 205 -4.71 -33.73 44.71
CA GLU A 205 -5.79 -32.73 44.61
C GLU A 205 -7.18 -33.37 44.47
N VAL A 206 -7.26 -34.63 44.06
CA VAL A 206 -8.54 -35.36 43.89
C VAL A 206 -8.90 -36.06 45.20
N LYS A 207 -9.91 -35.54 45.91
CA LYS A 207 -10.35 -36.04 47.23
C LYS A 207 -11.68 -36.77 47.24
N VAL A 208 -12.38 -36.82 46.10
CA VAL A 208 -13.74 -37.38 45.99
C VAL A 208 -13.66 -38.84 45.53
N LYS A 209 -14.46 -39.72 46.13
CA LYS A 209 -14.60 -41.13 45.73
C LYS A 209 -15.96 -41.38 45.07
N PHE A 210 -16.07 -42.51 44.34
CA PHE A 210 -17.34 -42.95 43.76
C PHE A 210 -18.45 -43.17 44.80
N ALA A 211 -18.10 -43.42 46.07
CA ALA A 211 -19.05 -43.52 47.18
C ALA A 211 -19.73 -42.18 47.51
N ASP A 212 -19.08 -41.05 47.23
CA ASP A 212 -19.53 -39.71 47.61
C ASP A 212 -20.50 -39.08 46.58
N VAL A 213 -20.82 -39.80 45.50
CA VAL A 213 -21.71 -39.36 44.42
C VAL A 213 -23.07 -40.02 44.57
N ALA A 214 -24.18 -39.28 44.57
CA ALA A 214 -25.53 -39.85 44.68
C ALA A 214 -26.27 -39.84 43.33
N GLY A 215 -27.21 -40.77 43.13
CA GLY A 215 -28.23 -40.71 42.07
C GLY A 215 -27.87 -41.26 40.68
N CYS A 216 -26.59 -41.46 40.34
CA CYS A 216 -26.17 -41.90 38.99
C CYS A 216 -25.59 -43.33 38.99
N THR A 217 -26.39 -44.36 39.28
CA THR A 217 -25.89 -45.75 39.40
C THR A 217 -25.44 -46.37 38.08
N GLU A 218 -26.17 -46.15 36.99
CA GLU A 218 -25.85 -46.70 35.66
C GLU A 218 -24.59 -46.07 35.07
N ALA A 219 -24.52 -44.72 35.05
CA ALA A 219 -23.32 -44.00 34.62
C ALA A 219 -22.08 -44.31 35.49
N LYS A 220 -22.25 -44.64 36.77
CA LYS A 220 -21.12 -45.11 37.60
C LYS A 220 -20.58 -46.45 37.11
N VAL A 221 -21.43 -47.37 36.67
CA VAL A 221 -20.99 -48.68 36.17
C VAL A 221 -20.17 -48.51 34.90
N GLU A 222 -20.65 -47.71 33.94
CA GLU A 222 -19.91 -47.41 32.70
C GLU A 222 -18.56 -46.75 32.99
N ILE A 223 -18.51 -45.76 33.89
CA ILE A 223 -17.25 -45.07 34.23
C ILE A 223 -16.29 -45.98 35.03
N MET A 224 -16.81 -46.89 35.86
CA MET A 224 -15.99 -47.86 36.58
C MET A 224 -15.26 -48.83 35.64
N GLU A 225 -15.81 -49.13 34.46
CA GLU A 225 -15.12 -49.93 33.44
C GLU A 225 -13.86 -49.23 32.93
N PHE A 226 -13.93 -47.93 32.62
CA PHE A 226 -12.73 -47.15 32.25
C PHE A 226 -11.70 -47.08 33.38
N VAL A 227 -12.16 -46.98 34.65
CA VAL A 227 -11.24 -47.02 35.79
C VAL A 227 -10.60 -48.39 35.95
N ASN A 228 -11.34 -49.47 35.68
CA ASN A 228 -10.82 -50.83 35.73
C ASN A 228 -9.79 -51.06 34.62
N PHE A 229 -10.09 -50.61 33.41
CA PHE A 229 -9.16 -50.59 32.27
C PHE A 229 -7.86 -49.86 32.60
N LEU A 230 -7.94 -48.66 33.19
CA LEU A 230 -6.75 -47.89 33.57
C LEU A 230 -5.93 -48.53 34.70
N LYS A 231 -6.54 -49.39 35.54
CA LYS A 231 -5.84 -50.10 36.62
C LYS A 231 -5.22 -51.42 36.16
N HIS A 232 -5.89 -52.12 35.25
CA HIS A 232 -5.52 -53.44 34.76
C HIS A 232 -5.51 -53.48 33.23
N PRO A 233 -4.66 -52.67 32.56
CA PRO A 233 -4.71 -52.55 31.10
C PRO A 233 -4.41 -53.88 30.38
N GLU A 234 -3.59 -54.74 30.98
CA GLU A 234 -3.19 -56.02 30.40
C GLU A 234 -4.32 -57.05 30.28
N GLU A 235 -5.38 -56.93 31.08
CA GLU A 235 -6.54 -57.84 30.99
C GLU A 235 -7.38 -57.53 29.76
N TYR A 236 -7.46 -56.25 29.38
CA TYR A 236 -8.26 -55.76 28.26
C TYR A 236 -7.51 -55.77 26.92
N GLU A 237 -6.17 -55.90 26.92
CA GLU A 237 -5.37 -56.08 25.70
C GLU A 237 -5.48 -57.53 25.16
N LYS A 238 -5.89 -58.49 26.00
CA LYS A 238 -6.00 -59.92 25.66
C LYS A 238 -7.41 -60.36 25.26
N LEU A 239 -8.39 -59.48 25.38
CA LEU A 239 -9.79 -59.64 24.98
C LEU A 239 -9.99 -59.22 23.52
#